data_AF-Q87R53-F1
#
_entry.id   AF-Q87R53-F1
#
_cell.length_a   1.000
_cell.length_b   1.000
_cell.length_c   1.000
_cell.angle_alpha   90.00
_cell.angle_beta   90.00
_cell.angle_gamma   90.00
#
_symmetry.space_group_name_H-M   'P 1'
#
loop_
_entity.id
_entity.type
_entity.pdbx_description
1 polymer ?
#
loop_
_entity_poly.entity_id
_entity_poly.type
_entity_poly.pdbx_seq_one_letter_code
_entity_poly.pdbx_strand_id
1 'polypeptide(L)'
;MVTKAKQIREKESKVAEFKYKNLTQEEQDKLDAATFRRLLAHLDANKDVQNIDLMILAGFCRNCFSKWYKAEAENLSLDLDIDDARERVYGMTYDEWKQNHQPAATPEQLAAFEARQKK
;
A
#
# COMPACT_ATOMS: atom_id res chain seq x y z
N MET A 1 10.70 32.48 37.61
CA MET A 1 10.01 31.20 37.31
C MET A 1 9.56 31.04 35.86
N VAL A 2 9.70 32.06 34.99
CA VAL A 2 9.24 32.03 33.58
C VAL A 2 10.16 31.22 32.64
N THR A 3 11.38 30.93 33.06
CA THR A 3 12.44 30.40 32.18
C THR A 3 12.30 28.90 31.88
N LYS A 4 11.86 28.10 32.85
CA LYS A 4 11.80 26.63 32.72
C LYS A 4 10.66 26.19 31.79
N ALA A 5 9.49 26.82 31.87
CA ALA A 5 8.35 26.54 30.99
C ALA A 5 8.59 26.97 29.52
N LYS A 6 9.33 28.06 29.31
CA LYS A 6 9.73 28.52 27.96
C LYS A 6 10.76 27.56 27.34
N GLN A 7 11.72 27.09 28.14
CA GLN A 7 12.69 26.07 27.73
C GLN A 7 12.06 24.70 27.45
N ILE A 8 10.97 24.34 28.16
CA ILE A 8 10.20 23.12 27.90
C ILE A 8 9.44 23.25 26.58
N ARG A 9 8.75 24.39 26.32
CA ARG A 9 8.10 24.65 25.03
C ARG A 9 9.08 24.70 23.84
N GLU A 10 10.27 25.26 24.02
CA GLU A 10 11.33 25.26 22.99
C GLU A 10 12.00 23.89 22.81
N LYS A 11 11.98 23.02 23.84
CA LYS A 11 12.41 21.62 23.70
C LYS A 11 11.35 20.75 23.01
N GLU A 12 10.07 21.02 23.28
CA GLU A 12 8.93 20.37 22.59
C GLU A 12 8.84 20.80 21.12
N SER A 13 9.23 22.04 20.79
CA SER A 13 9.34 22.50 19.39
C SER A 13 10.55 21.91 18.64
N LYS A 14 11.48 21.24 19.35
CA LYS A 14 12.63 20.53 18.77
C LYS A 14 12.40 19.03 18.63
N VAL A 15 11.17 18.54 18.84
CA VAL A 15 10.77 17.22 18.36
C VAL A 15 10.72 17.32 16.85
N ALA A 16 11.83 16.95 16.21
CA ALA A 16 12.10 16.95 14.76
C ALA A 16 10.93 17.48 13.90
N GLU A 17 11.01 18.73 13.46
CA GLU A 17 10.08 19.27 12.47
C GLU A 17 10.15 18.41 11.20
N PHE A 18 9.21 17.49 11.06
CA PHE A 18 9.11 16.65 9.88
C PHE A 18 8.78 17.53 8.67
N LYS A 19 9.74 17.66 7.74
CA LYS A 19 9.67 18.62 6.62
C LYS A 19 8.43 18.45 5.72
N TYR A 20 7.86 17.25 5.63
CA TYR A 20 6.63 17.03 4.85
C TYR A 20 5.44 17.85 5.37
N LYS A 21 5.42 18.21 6.67
CA LYS A 21 4.38 19.05 7.27
C LYS A 21 4.37 20.49 6.74
N ASN A 22 5.45 20.91 6.08
CA ASN A 22 5.56 22.23 5.46
C ASN A 22 5.15 22.22 3.97
N LEU A 23 4.80 21.06 3.41
CA LEU A 23 4.33 20.92 2.03
C LEU A 23 2.84 21.23 1.95
N THR A 24 2.43 21.82 0.83
CA THR A 24 1.01 21.93 0.47
C THR A 24 0.39 20.54 0.29
N GLN A 25 -0.94 20.44 0.40
CA GLN A 25 -1.64 19.17 0.15
C GLN A 25 -1.34 18.64 -1.25
N GLU A 26 -1.31 19.51 -2.27
CA GLU A 26 -1.02 19.11 -3.65
C GLU A 26 0.39 18.51 -3.82
N GLU A 27 1.39 19.07 -3.13
CA GLU A 27 2.74 18.51 -3.12
C GLU A 27 2.78 17.13 -2.44
N GLN A 28 2.05 16.95 -1.34
CA GLN A 28 1.93 15.67 -0.66
C GLN A 28 1.25 14.64 -1.56
N ASP A 29 0.12 14.98 -2.19
CA ASP A 29 -0.61 14.10 -3.11
C ASP A 29 0.27 13.67 -4.29
N LYS A 30 1.07 14.59 -4.86
CA LYS A 30 2.02 14.29 -5.93
C LYS A 30 3.10 13.31 -5.49
N LEU A 31 3.64 13.48 -4.28
CA LEU A 31 4.65 12.59 -3.70
C LEU A 31 4.06 11.20 -3.39
N ASP A 32 2.88 11.15 -2.80
CA ASP A 32 2.18 9.91 -2.45
C ASP A 32 1.82 9.12 -3.70
N ALA A 33 1.27 9.79 -4.73
CA ALA A 33 0.97 9.16 -6.01
C ALA A 33 2.25 8.65 -6.71
N ALA A 34 3.35 9.40 -6.67
CA ALA A 34 4.64 8.95 -7.23
C ALA A 34 5.22 7.76 -6.46
N THR A 35 5.09 7.76 -5.14
CA THR A 35 5.53 6.66 -4.27
C THR A 35 4.70 5.41 -4.52
N PHE A 36 3.38 5.52 -4.63
CA PHE A 36 2.51 4.40 -4.96
C PHE A 36 2.83 3.82 -6.35
N ARG A 37 3.05 4.66 -7.37
CA ARG A 37 3.53 4.18 -8.69
C ARG A 37 4.85 3.41 -8.59
N ARG A 38 5.79 3.88 -7.76
CA ARG A 38 7.06 3.16 -7.52
C ARG A 38 6.85 1.84 -6.80
N LEU A 39 5.92 1.76 -5.85
CA LEU A 39 5.55 0.51 -5.17
C LEU A 39 4.98 -0.51 -6.16
N LEU A 40 4.07 -0.09 -7.04
CA LEU A 40 3.50 -0.96 -8.07
C LEU A 40 4.60 -1.49 -9.01
N ALA A 41 5.50 -0.60 -9.48
CA ALA A 41 6.63 -1.01 -10.30
C ALA A 41 7.58 -1.98 -9.56
N HIS A 42 7.79 -1.78 -8.25
CA HIS A 42 8.59 -2.70 -7.45
C HIS A 42 7.92 -4.07 -7.32
N LEU A 43 6.61 -4.13 -7.06
CA LEU A 43 5.87 -5.39 -7.00
C LEU A 43 5.78 -6.11 -8.35
N ASP A 44 5.78 -5.37 -9.45
CA ASP A 44 5.84 -5.90 -10.81
C ASP A 44 7.23 -6.46 -11.16
N ALA A 45 8.30 -5.82 -10.70
CA ALA A 45 9.67 -6.32 -10.86
C ALA A 45 9.95 -7.57 -9.98
N ASN A 46 9.14 -7.82 -8.94
CA ASN A 46 9.29 -8.92 -8.00
C ASN A 46 8.05 -9.82 -8.00
N LYS A 47 7.75 -10.42 -9.17
CA LYS A 47 6.57 -11.30 -9.36
C LYS A 47 6.65 -12.60 -8.58
N ASP A 48 7.84 -12.99 -8.15
CA ASP A 48 8.11 -14.12 -7.26
C ASP A 48 7.51 -13.91 -5.86
N VAL A 49 7.39 -12.66 -5.41
CA VAL A 49 6.70 -12.32 -4.15
C VAL A 49 5.20 -12.59 -4.31
N GLN A 50 4.72 -13.71 -3.78
CA GLN A 50 3.33 -14.14 -3.94
C GLN A 50 2.36 -13.36 -3.04
N ASN A 51 1.13 -13.21 -3.52
CA ASN A 51 0.08 -12.55 -2.75
C ASN A 51 -0.22 -13.27 -1.43
N ILE A 52 -0.13 -14.61 -1.39
CA ILE A 52 -0.39 -15.38 -0.16
C ILE A 52 0.66 -15.07 0.92
N ASP A 53 1.92 -14.94 0.55
CA ASP A 53 3.00 -14.61 1.49
C ASP A 53 2.85 -13.19 2.05
N LEU A 54 2.50 -12.23 1.19
CA LEU A 54 2.18 -10.87 1.62
C LEU A 54 0.97 -10.85 2.58
N MET A 55 -0.06 -11.64 2.30
CA MET A 55 -1.23 -11.74 3.18
C MET A 55 -0.88 -12.37 4.54
N ILE A 56 -0.05 -13.41 4.57
CA ILE A 56 0.41 -14.06 5.81
C ILE A 56 1.22 -13.07 6.66
N LEU A 57 2.18 -12.39 6.03
CA LEU A 57 3.14 -11.52 6.70
C LEU A 57 2.52 -10.18 7.13
N ALA A 58 1.88 -9.50 6.18
CA ALA A 58 1.50 -8.09 6.30
C ALA A 58 -0.02 -7.84 6.31
N GLY A 59 -0.84 -8.85 5.98
CA GLY A 59 -2.30 -8.71 5.96
C GLY A 59 -2.85 -7.94 4.76
N PHE A 60 -2.03 -7.63 3.75
CA PHE A 60 -2.46 -7.08 2.48
C PHE A 60 -1.62 -7.67 1.33
N CYS A 61 -2.12 -7.56 0.10
CA CYS A 61 -1.40 -7.97 -1.12
C CYS A 61 -1.81 -7.11 -2.32
N ARG A 62 -1.39 -7.47 -3.54
CA ARG A 62 -1.75 -6.75 -4.77
C ARG A 62 -3.27 -6.61 -4.96
N ASN A 63 -4.03 -7.66 -4.65
CA ASN A 63 -5.49 -7.61 -4.72
C ASN A 63 -6.12 -6.61 -3.75
N CYS A 64 -5.45 -6.30 -2.63
CA CYS A 64 -5.92 -5.25 -1.71
C CYS A 64 -5.75 -3.88 -2.35
N PHE A 65 -4.62 -3.62 -3.02
CA PHE A 65 -4.42 -2.37 -3.77
C PHE A 65 -5.45 -2.19 -4.88
N SER A 66 -5.82 -3.25 -5.61
CA SER A 66 -6.91 -3.16 -6.61
C SER A 66 -8.25 -2.81 -5.98
N LYS A 67 -8.59 -3.41 -4.82
CA LYS A 67 -9.83 -3.10 -4.10
C LYS A 67 -9.84 -1.65 -3.59
N TRP A 68 -8.72 -1.17 -3.05
CA TRP A 68 -8.62 0.21 -2.57
C TRP A 68 -8.68 1.21 -3.72
N TYR A 69 -8.00 0.93 -4.84
CA TYR A 69 -8.06 1.78 -6.03
C TYR A 69 -9.49 1.92 -6.58
N LYS A 70 -10.23 0.80 -6.66
CA LYS A 70 -11.64 0.82 -7.03
C LYS A 70 -12.50 1.59 -6.02
N ALA A 71 -12.28 1.41 -4.73
CA ALA A 71 -13.02 2.13 -3.69
C ALA A 71 -12.80 3.66 -3.76
N GLU A 72 -11.57 4.10 -4.04
CA GLU A 72 -11.32 5.54 -4.24
C GLU A 72 -11.93 6.07 -5.53
N ALA A 73 -12.01 5.26 -6.59
CA ALA A 73 -12.77 5.62 -7.78
C ALA A 73 -14.27 5.79 -7.49
N GLU A 74 -14.86 4.89 -6.70
CA GLU A 74 -16.25 5.00 -6.24
C GLU A 74 -16.47 6.26 -5.41
N ASN A 75 -15.57 6.59 -4.48
CA ASN A 75 -15.61 7.83 -3.70
C ASN A 75 -15.62 9.09 -4.59
N LEU A 76 -14.96 9.02 -5.74
CA LEU A 76 -14.90 10.08 -6.74
C LEU A 76 -15.99 9.97 -7.82
N SER A 77 -16.91 8.99 -7.72
CA SER A 77 -17.96 8.72 -8.71
C SER A 77 -17.40 8.47 -10.13
N LEU A 78 -16.23 7.84 -10.20
CA LEU A 78 -15.59 7.40 -11.44
C LEU A 78 -16.01 5.95 -11.75
N ASP A 79 -16.39 5.70 -13.02
CA ASP A 79 -16.75 4.38 -13.51
C ASP A 79 -15.48 3.55 -13.77
N LEU A 80 -15.06 2.80 -12.75
CA LEU A 80 -13.92 1.88 -12.80
C LEU A 80 -14.31 0.59 -12.10
N ASP A 81 -14.20 -0.53 -12.81
CA ASP A 81 -14.50 -1.83 -12.25
C ASP A 81 -13.27 -2.45 -11.56
N ILE A 82 -13.41 -3.69 -11.07
CA ILE A 82 -12.32 -4.37 -10.37
C ILE A 82 -11.23 -4.86 -11.32
N ASP A 83 -11.55 -5.11 -12.58
CA ASP A 83 -10.62 -5.59 -13.58
C ASP A 83 -9.77 -4.42 -14.11
N ASP A 84 -10.35 -3.23 -14.28
CA ASP A 84 -9.60 -1.97 -14.51
C ASP A 84 -8.56 -1.75 -13.40
N ALA A 85 -8.99 -1.88 -12.14
CA ALA A 85 -8.12 -1.69 -10.98
C ALA A 85 -7.05 -2.80 -10.84
N ARG A 86 -7.34 -4.01 -11.32
CA ARG A 86 -6.34 -5.09 -11.39
C ARG A 86 -5.33 -4.81 -12.47
N GLU A 87 -5.75 -4.50 -13.69
CA GLU A 87 -4.83 -4.18 -14.77
C GLU A 87 -3.90 -3.03 -14.38
N ARG A 88 -4.44 -2.00 -13.73
CA ARG A 88 -3.66 -0.88 -13.20
C ARG A 88 -2.58 -1.30 -12.19
N VAL A 89 -2.87 -2.28 -11.33
CA VAL A 89 -1.98 -2.75 -10.25
C VAL A 89 -0.99 -3.81 -10.72
N TYR A 90 -1.42 -4.71 -11.61
CA TYR A 90 -0.63 -5.84 -12.11
C TYR A 90 0.15 -5.52 -13.39
N GLY A 91 -0.19 -4.46 -14.12
CA GLY A 91 0.42 -4.09 -15.39
C GLY A 91 0.04 -4.97 -16.58
N MET A 92 -0.90 -5.90 -16.36
CA MET A 92 -1.47 -6.85 -17.33
C MET A 92 -2.83 -7.33 -16.78
N THR A 93 -3.59 -8.08 -17.58
CA THR A 93 -4.85 -8.64 -17.07
C THR A 93 -4.58 -9.61 -15.93
N TYR A 94 -5.53 -9.72 -14.99
CA TYR A 94 -5.35 -10.61 -13.84
C TYR A 94 -5.24 -12.08 -14.25
N ASP A 95 -5.95 -12.48 -15.31
CA ASP A 95 -5.90 -13.84 -15.83
C ASP A 95 -4.53 -14.15 -16.45
N GLU A 96 -3.93 -13.23 -17.22
CA GLU A 96 -2.56 -13.38 -17.71
C GLU A 96 -1.57 -13.48 -16.55
N TRP A 97 -1.71 -12.64 -15.53
CA TRP A 97 -0.81 -12.69 -14.38
C TRP A 97 -0.92 -14.01 -13.63
N LYS A 98 -2.14 -14.52 -13.41
CA LYS A 98 -2.37 -15.81 -12.77
C LYS A 98 -1.74 -16.95 -13.55
N GLN A 99 -1.94 -16.99 -14.86
CA GLN A 99 -1.43 -18.05 -15.72
C GLN A 99 0.10 -18.06 -15.77
N ASN A 100 0.73 -16.89 -15.83
CA ASN A 100 2.16 -16.78 -16.06
C ASN A 100 3.01 -16.67 -14.78
N HIS A 101 2.41 -16.27 -13.65
CA HIS A 101 3.16 -15.84 -12.46
C HIS A 101 2.62 -16.35 -11.12
N GLN A 102 1.43 -16.96 -11.06
CA GLN A 102 0.84 -17.45 -9.81
C GLN A 102 0.91 -18.99 -9.71
N PRO A 103 1.93 -19.56 -9.03
CA PRO A 103 1.91 -20.97 -8.69
C PRO A 103 0.77 -21.29 -7.72
N ALA A 104 0.40 -22.57 -7.65
CA ALA A 104 -0.49 -23.06 -6.61
C ALA A 104 0.15 -22.84 -5.23
N ALA A 105 -0.66 -22.42 -4.27
CA ALA A 105 -0.21 -22.29 -2.88
C ALA A 105 0.16 -23.66 -2.30
N THR A 106 1.25 -23.70 -1.55
CA THR A 106 1.67 -24.90 -0.81
C THR A 106 0.74 -25.17 0.38
N PRO A 107 0.64 -26.43 0.86
CA PRO A 107 -0.10 -26.75 2.08
C PRO A 107 0.32 -25.90 3.28
N GLU A 108 1.61 -25.60 3.40
CA GLU A 108 2.18 -24.79 4.48
C GLU A 108 1.71 -23.32 4.39
N GLN A 109 1.69 -22.74 3.18
CA GLN A 109 1.17 -21.38 2.98
C GLN A 109 -0.33 -21.31 3.28
N LEU A 110 -1.11 -22.32 2.85
CA LEU A 110 -2.54 -22.37 3.15
C LEU A 110 -2.79 -22.44 4.66
N ALA A 111 -2.09 -23.32 5.37
CA ALA A 111 -2.21 -23.45 6.82
C ALA A 111 -1.79 -22.15 7.55
N ALA A 112 -0.70 -21.51 7.12
CA ALA A 112 -0.25 -20.24 7.69
C ALA A 112 -1.25 -19.10 7.44
N PHE A 113 -1.86 -19.06 6.25
CA PHE A 113 -2.88 -18.07 5.92
C PHE A 113 -4.15 -18.25 6.76
N GLU A 114 -4.63 -19.49 6.93
CA GLU A 114 -5.74 -19.80 7.82
C GLU A 114 -5.44 -19.41 9.28
N ALA A 115 -4.23 -19.71 9.76
CA ALA A 115 -3.81 -19.34 11.11
C ALA A 115 -3.77 -17.82 11.31
N ARG A 116 -3.39 -17.06 10.27
CA ARG A 116 -3.40 -15.59 10.27
C ARG A 116 -4.82 -15.03 10.33
N GLN A 117 -5.79 -15.63 9.62
CA GLN A 117 -7.18 -15.17 9.62
C GLN A 117 -7.93 -15.41 10.93
N LYS A 118 -7.49 -16.38 11.74
CA LYS A 118 -8.11 -16.72 13.03
C LYS A 118 -7.61 -15.85 14.20
N LYS A 119 -6.57 -15.05 13.99
CA LYS A 119 -6.05 -14.08 14.96
C LYS A 119 -6.80 -12.77 14.87
#